data_AF-F0EF98-F1
#
_entry.id   AF-F0EF98-F1
#
_cell.length_a   1.000
_cell.length_b   1.000
_cell.length_c   1.000
_cell.angle_alpha   90.00
_cell.angle_beta   90.00
_cell.angle_gamma   90.00
#
_symmetry.space_group_name_H-M   'P 1'
#
loop_
_entity.id
_entity.type
_entity.pdbx_description
1 polymer ?
#
loop_
_entity_poly.entity_id
_entity_poly.type
_entity_poly.pdbx_seq_one_letter_code
_entity_poly.pdbx_strand_id
1 'polypeptide(L)'
;MRINKTDFEAVMANSEFLDYYCQLFEQNGEGSVTDKQLEKLHYLIQKQVALTIQKNASYSFFTQTYKLPQTLVKDYQLLAECTERLSKIEMDQLIPKQFIEQDFNVQMKKVSQETQYEQLLNIMTDTFRQIKKT
;
A
#
# COMPACT_ATOMS: atom_id res chain seq x y z
N MET A 1 19.09 -9.04 -18.83
CA MET A 1 19.62 -8.98 -17.44
C MET A 1 19.15 -10.22 -16.66
N ARG A 2 19.90 -10.67 -15.63
CA ARG A 2 19.45 -11.66 -14.65
C ARG A 2 19.35 -10.99 -13.28
N ILE A 3 18.29 -11.29 -12.53
CA ILE A 3 17.96 -10.65 -11.25
C ILE A 3 17.60 -11.77 -10.27
N ASN A 4 18.06 -11.67 -9.02
CA ASN A 4 17.69 -12.66 -7.99
C ASN A 4 16.18 -12.64 -7.75
N LYS A 5 15.60 -13.79 -7.41
CA LYS A 5 14.18 -13.93 -7.11
C LYS A 5 13.70 -12.91 -6.07
N THR A 6 14.39 -12.85 -4.94
CA THR A 6 14.05 -11.97 -3.81
C THR A 6 14.01 -10.51 -4.21
N ASP A 7 15.03 -10.05 -4.95
CA ASP A 7 15.17 -8.66 -5.36
C ASP A 7 14.09 -8.29 -6.38
N PHE A 8 13.81 -9.21 -7.31
CA PHE A 8 12.74 -9.02 -8.29
C PHE A 8 11.37 -8.93 -7.62
N GLU A 9 11.05 -9.88 -6.75
CA GLU A 9 9.77 -9.93 -6.04
C GLU A 9 9.57 -8.73 -5.12
N ALA A 10 10.62 -8.27 -4.43
CA ALA A 10 10.56 -7.06 -3.62
C ALA A 10 10.25 -5.81 -4.45
N VAL A 11 10.90 -5.65 -5.61
CA VAL A 11 10.61 -4.53 -6.53
C VAL A 11 9.19 -4.60 -7.06
N MET A 12 8.69 -5.79 -7.42
CA MET A 12 7.30 -5.95 -7.87
C MET A 12 6.29 -5.63 -6.77
N ALA A 13 6.48 -6.14 -5.55
CA ALA A 13 5.61 -5.85 -4.42
C ALA A 13 5.56 -4.34 -4.11
N ASN A 14 6.71 -3.68 -4.08
CA ASN A 14 6.77 -2.23 -3.86
C ASN A 14 6.17 -1.43 -5.02
N SER A 15 6.16 -1.98 -6.24
CA SER A 15 5.58 -1.31 -7.40
C SER A 15 4.06 -1.19 -7.36
N GLU A 16 3.37 -2.00 -6.55
CA GLU A 16 1.92 -1.93 -6.37
C GLU A 16 1.48 -0.61 -5.70
N PHE A 17 2.40 0.06 -5.00
CA PHE A 17 2.13 1.28 -4.25
C PHE A 17 2.54 2.56 -5.00
N LEU A 18 2.99 2.47 -6.26
CA LEU A 18 3.46 3.64 -7.01
C LEU A 18 2.40 4.73 -7.12
N ASP A 19 1.14 4.37 -7.38
CA ASP A 19 0.02 5.31 -7.45
C ASP A 19 -0.20 6.05 -6.12
N TYR A 20 -0.10 5.33 -5.00
CA TYR A 20 -0.21 5.90 -3.66
C TYR A 20 0.91 6.93 -3.42
N TYR A 21 2.15 6.57 -3.71
CA TYR A 21 3.29 7.49 -3.55
C TYR A 21 3.20 8.71 -4.47
N CYS A 22 2.70 8.53 -5.68
CA CYS A 22 2.48 9.62 -6.62
C CYS A 22 1.50 10.65 -6.05
N GLN A 23 0.32 10.20 -5.59
CA GLN A 23 -0.69 11.06 -4.99
C GLN A 23 -0.17 11.78 -3.74
N LEU A 24 0.61 11.08 -2.93
CA LEU A 24 1.19 11.63 -1.71
C LEU A 24 2.16 12.77 -2.01
N PHE A 25 3.00 12.62 -3.03
CA PHE A 25 3.92 13.69 -3.45
C PHE A 25 3.18 14.88 -4.06
N GLU A 26 2.09 14.64 -4.78
CA GLU A 26 1.23 15.71 -5.31
C GLU A 26 0.52 16.49 -4.19
N GLN A 27 0.09 15.82 -3.13
CA GLN A 27 -0.63 16.44 -2.00
C GLN A 27 0.28 17.16 -1.01
N ASN A 28 1.50 16.67 -0.77
CA ASN A 28 2.41 17.20 0.26
C ASN A 28 3.24 18.41 -0.17
N GLY A 29 2.95 19.02 -1.32
CA GLY A 29 3.39 20.37 -1.72
C GLY A 29 4.88 20.69 -1.51
N GLU A 30 5.67 20.62 -2.58
CA GLU A 30 6.96 21.32 -2.78
C GLU A 30 8.13 21.06 -1.80
N GLY A 31 7.98 20.30 -0.72
CA GLY A 31 9.02 20.25 0.33
C GLY A 31 10.31 19.46 0.05
N SER A 32 10.34 18.52 -0.92
CA SER A 32 11.50 17.60 -1.06
C SER A 32 11.59 16.84 -2.39
N VAL A 33 10.47 16.65 -3.10
CA VAL A 33 10.44 15.89 -4.35
C VAL A 33 10.69 16.81 -5.53
N THR A 34 11.85 16.64 -6.18
CA THR A 34 12.17 17.35 -7.43
C THR A 34 11.14 16.95 -8.50
N ASP A 35 10.64 17.87 -9.33
CA ASP A 35 9.69 17.59 -10.43
C ASP A 35 10.05 16.34 -11.26
N LYS A 36 11.35 16.12 -11.45
CA LYS A 36 11.92 14.95 -12.14
C LYS A 36 11.56 13.59 -11.50
N GLN A 37 11.34 13.53 -10.20
CA GLN A 37 10.93 12.29 -9.52
C GLN A 37 9.45 12.00 -9.75
N LEU A 38 8.61 13.03 -9.73
CA LEU A 38 7.19 12.90 -10.06
C LEU A 38 7.01 12.49 -11.52
N GLU A 39 7.77 13.08 -12.45
CA GLU A 39 7.81 12.66 -13.86
C GLU A 39 8.18 11.18 -14.02
N LYS A 40 9.18 10.69 -13.26
CA LYS A 40 9.56 9.26 -13.27
C LYS A 40 8.42 8.38 -12.79
N LEU A 41 7.73 8.75 -11.70
CA LEU A 41 6.59 8.00 -11.18
C LEU A 41 5.43 7.98 -12.19
N HIS A 42 5.08 9.13 -12.75
CA HIS A 42 4.07 9.24 -13.81
C HIS A 42 4.40 8.34 -15.00
N TYR A 43 5.65 8.33 -15.45
CA TYR A 43 6.09 7.44 -16.52
C TYR A 43 5.88 5.96 -16.17
N LEU A 44 6.34 5.53 -14.98
CA LEU A 44 6.24 4.14 -14.54
C LEU A 44 4.79 3.66 -14.45
N ILE A 45 3.89 4.51 -13.96
CA ILE A 45 2.45 4.25 -13.82
C ILE A 45 1.77 4.23 -15.20
N GLN A 46 1.89 5.33 -15.97
CA GLN A 46 1.17 5.49 -17.24
C GLN A 46 1.57 4.45 -18.28
N LYS A 47 2.85 4.05 -18.32
CA LYS A 47 3.34 3.02 -19.23
C LYS A 47 3.15 1.59 -18.69
N GLN A 48 2.57 1.44 -17.50
CA GLN A 48 2.36 0.13 -16.85
C GLN A 48 3.64 -0.71 -16.83
N VAL A 49 4.75 -0.07 -16.45
CA VAL A 49 6.09 -0.65 -16.55
C VAL A 49 6.20 -1.94 -15.74
N ALA A 50 5.69 -1.95 -14.50
CA ALA A 50 5.72 -3.12 -13.63
C ALA A 50 4.98 -4.32 -14.26
N LEU A 51 3.75 -4.12 -14.75
CA LEU A 51 2.96 -5.14 -15.43
C LEU A 51 3.68 -5.68 -16.67
N THR A 52 4.29 -4.79 -17.45
CA THR A 52 5.03 -5.14 -18.67
C THR A 52 6.25 -5.98 -18.35
N ILE A 53 7.02 -5.60 -17.32
CA ILE A 53 8.16 -6.37 -16.82
C ILE A 53 7.72 -7.74 -16.31
N GLN A 54 6.67 -7.81 -15.50
CA GLN A 54 6.17 -9.06 -14.91
C GLN A 54 5.75 -10.07 -16.00
N LYS A 55 5.07 -9.60 -17.05
CA LYS A 55 4.65 -10.46 -18.18
C LYS A 55 5.82 -10.98 -19.02
N ASN A 56 6.91 -10.23 -19.10
CA ASN A 56 8.05 -10.54 -19.98
C ASN A 56 9.25 -11.15 -19.23
N ALA A 57 9.21 -11.17 -17.90
CA ALA A 57 10.23 -11.82 -17.10
C ALA A 57 10.01 -13.34 -17.09
N SER A 58 11.10 -14.09 -17.22
CA SER A 58 11.06 -15.56 -17.15
C SER A 58 11.81 -16.03 -15.92
N TYR A 59 11.12 -16.75 -15.03
CA TYR A 59 11.73 -17.33 -13.85
C TYR A 59 12.50 -18.62 -14.18
N SER A 60 13.70 -18.76 -13.62
CA SER A 60 14.50 -19.98 -13.66
C SER A 60 14.62 -20.56 -12.25
N PHE A 61 13.99 -21.71 -12.02
CA PHE A 61 14.02 -22.40 -10.73
C PHE A 61 15.44 -22.81 -10.31
N PHE A 62 16.24 -23.33 -11.24
CA PHE A 62 17.60 -23.82 -10.95
C PHE A 62 18.56 -22.74 -10.48
N THR A 63 18.42 -21.52 -11.01
CA THR A 63 19.28 -20.40 -10.64
C THR A 63 18.63 -19.46 -9.64
N GLN A 64 17.34 -19.67 -9.34
CA GLN A 64 16.50 -18.77 -8.55
C GLN A 64 16.59 -17.31 -9.05
N THR A 65 16.62 -17.12 -10.37
CA THR A 65 16.69 -15.80 -11.00
C THR A 65 15.57 -15.57 -12.00
N TYR A 66 15.19 -14.31 -12.16
CA TYR A 66 14.39 -13.84 -13.28
C TYR A 66 15.30 -13.36 -14.41
N LYS A 67 15.01 -13.81 -15.63
CA LYS A 67 15.62 -13.31 -16.86
C LYS A 67 14.70 -12.25 -17.46
N LEU A 68 15.26 -11.07 -17.69
CA LEU A 68 14.55 -9.95 -18.31
C LEU A 68 15.12 -9.64 -19.70
N PRO A 69 14.26 -9.41 -20.73
CA PRO A 69 14.68 -8.93 -22.05
C PRO A 69 15.47 -7.63 -21.96
N GLN A 70 16.43 -7.46 -22.87
CA GLN A 70 17.33 -6.30 -22.84
C GLN A 70 16.61 -4.97 -23.03
N THR A 71 15.49 -4.98 -23.76
CA THR A 71 14.63 -3.81 -24.00
C THR A 71 14.03 -3.24 -22.71
N LEU A 72 13.77 -4.09 -21.71
CA LEU A 72 13.12 -3.70 -20.46
C LEU A 72 14.10 -3.43 -19.31
N VAL A 73 15.41 -3.59 -19.55
CA VAL A 73 16.41 -3.44 -18.49
C VAL A 73 16.45 -2.02 -17.93
N LYS A 74 16.36 -1.01 -18.79
CA LYS A 74 16.35 0.39 -18.35
C LYS A 74 15.11 0.73 -17.53
N ASP A 75 13.96 0.24 -17.97
CA ASP A 75 12.69 0.43 -17.26
C ASP A 75 12.70 -0.28 -15.90
N TYR A 76 13.26 -1.49 -15.83
CA TYR A 76 13.43 -2.21 -14.56
C TYR A 76 14.38 -1.49 -13.60
N GLN A 77 15.51 -0.97 -14.10
CA GLN A 77 16.45 -0.21 -13.28
C GLN A 77 15.81 1.05 -12.71
N LEU A 78 15.01 1.75 -13.52
CA LEU A 78 14.26 2.92 -13.06
C LEU A 78 13.23 2.54 -11.99
N LEU A 79 12.48 1.46 -12.21
CA LEU A 79 11.49 0.96 -11.26
C LEU A 79 12.15 0.55 -9.93
N ALA A 80 13.29 -0.14 -9.98
CA ALA A 80 14.06 -0.52 -8.81
C ALA A 80 14.60 0.70 -8.06
N GLU A 81 15.15 1.70 -8.76
CA GLU A 81 15.62 2.96 -8.14
C GLU A 81 14.47 3.67 -7.41
N CYS A 82 13.31 3.80 -8.05
CA CYS A 82 12.15 4.44 -7.47
C CYS A 82 11.65 3.68 -6.23
N THR A 83 11.43 2.37 -6.34
CA THR A 83 10.92 1.55 -5.23
C THR A 83 11.88 1.48 -4.03
N GLU A 84 13.20 1.45 -4.26
CA GLU A 84 14.21 1.49 -3.20
C GLU A 84 14.25 2.85 -2.48
N ARG A 85 14.05 3.96 -3.21
CA ARG A 85 13.94 5.27 -2.57
C ARG A 85 12.68 5.37 -1.73
N LEU A 86 11.56 4.88 -2.25
CA LEU A 86 10.26 4.90 -1.57
C LEU A 86 10.28 4.06 -0.30
N SER A 87 10.93 2.90 -0.31
CA SER A 87 11.04 2.05 0.89
C SER A 87 11.89 2.65 2.01
N LYS A 88 12.70 3.66 1.71
CA LYS A 88 13.51 4.42 2.68
C LYS A 88 12.78 5.64 3.24
N ILE A 89 11.63 6.02 2.66
CA ILE A 89 10.82 7.08 3.24
C ILE A 89 10.09 6.46 4.43
N GLU A 90 10.36 6.97 5.63
CA GLU A 90 9.69 6.54 6.85
C GLU A 90 8.16 6.65 6.68
N MET A 91 7.43 5.58 6.98
CA MET A 91 5.95 5.54 6.98
C MET A 91 5.35 6.73 7.74
N ASP A 92 6.03 7.18 8.79
CA ASP A 92 5.63 8.29 9.67
C ASP A 92 5.60 9.64 8.96
N GLN A 93 6.33 9.80 7.85
CA GLN A 93 6.34 11.00 7.00
C GLN A 93 5.35 10.90 5.83
N LEU A 94 4.79 9.71 5.58
CA LEU A 94 3.92 9.41 4.45
C LEU A 94 2.44 9.36 4.81
N ILE A 95 2.08 9.04 6.05
CA ILE A 95 0.68 9.06 6.47
C ILE A 95 0.34 10.48 6.95
N PRO A 96 -0.52 11.26 6.26
CA PRO A 96 -1.08 12.47 6.85
C PRO A 96 -1.73 12.05 8.17
N LYS A 97 -1.41 12.72 9.29
CA LYS A 97 -1.99 12.41 10.62
C LYS A 97 -3.53 12.24 10.58
N GLN A 98 -4.17 12.90 9.61
CA GLN A 98 -5.59 12.81 9.27
C GLN A 98 -6.09 11.40 8.92
N PHE A 99 -5.27 10.52 8.32
CA PHE A 99 -5.63 9.13 8.03
C PHE A 99 -5.45 8.20 9.23
N ILE A 100 -4.44 8.44 10.08
CA ILE A 100 -4.29 7.71 11.36
C ILE A 100 -5.48 8.01 12.27
N GLU A 101 -5.94 9.26 12.29
CA GLU A 101 -7.08 9.69 13.12
C GLU A 101 -8.44 9.17 12.63
N GLN A 102 -8.60 8.86 11.33
CA GLN A 102 -9.84 8.29 10.80
C GLN A 102 -10.01 6.81 11.18
N ASP A 103 -8.99 5.97 11.06
CA ASP A 103 -9.09 4.56 11.46
C ASP A 103 -9.21 4.40 12.99
N PHE A 104 -8.54 5.26 13.78
CA PHE A 104 -8.73 5.30 15.23
C PHE A 104 -10.16 5.74 15.62
N ASN A 105 -10.74 6.74 14.94
CA ASN A 105 -12.12 7.17 15.22
C ASN A 105 -13.17 6.14 14.76
N VAL A 106 -12.92 5.39 13.68
CA VAL A 106 -13.81 4.33 13.21
C VAL A 106 -13.78 3.12 14.17
N GLN A 107 -12.61 2.75 14.68
CA GLN A 107 -12.50 1.71 15.72
C GLN A 107 -13.14 2.14 17.04
N MET A 108 -12.92 3.38 17.49
CA MET A 108 -13.58 3.92 18.70
C MET A 108 -15.11 3.98 18.56
N LYS A 109 -15.65 4.34 17.37
CA LYS A 109 -17.10 4.31 17.11
C LYS A 109 -17.68 2.90 17.12
N LYS A 110 -16.97 1.90 16.57
CA LYS A 110 -17.40 0.49 16.60
C LYS A 110 -17.44 -0.06 18.02
N VAL A 111 -16.39 0.18 18.81
CA VAL A 111 -16.33 -0.25 20.22
C VAL A 111 -17.46 0.38 21.03
N SER A 112 -17.76 1.67 20.82
CA SER A 112 -18.87 2.36 21.48
C SER A 112 -20.26 1.84 21.09
N GLN A 113 -20.45 1.37 19.85
CA GLN A 113 -21.74 0.83 19.40
C GLN A 113 -21.98 -0.60 19.92
N GLU A 114 -20.93 -1.42 20.01
CA GLU A 114 -21.02 -2.75 20.62
C GLU A 114 -21.39 -2.66 22.10
N THR A 115 -20.82 -1.69 22.84
CA THR A 115 -21.19 -1.49 24.26
C THR A 115 -22.65 -1.04 24.43
N GLN A 116 -23.15 -0.18 23.54
CA GLN A 116 -24.53 0.29 23.57
C GLN A 116 -25.52 -0.84 23.20
N TYR A 117 -25.16 -1.71 22.26
CA TYR A 117 -26.00 -2.84 21.86
C TYR A 117 -26.08 -3.90 22.98
N GLU A 118 -24.97 -4.20 23.66
CA GLU A 118 -24.98 -5.10 24.82
C GLU A 118 -25.78 -4.53 26.00
N GLN A 119 -25.69 -3.22 26.25
CA GLN A 119 -26.51 -2.57 27.27
C GLN A 119 -28.01 -2.64 26.93
N LEU A 120 -28.39 -2.38 25.68
CA LEU A 120 -29.78 -2.53 25.21
C LEU A 120 -30.26 -3.98 25.32
N LEU A 121 -29.44 -4.96 24.97
CA LEU A 121 -29.79 -6.38 25.07
C LEU A 121 -30.00 -6.81 26.52
N ASN A 122 -29.16 -6.34 27.45
CA ASN A 122 -29.33 -6.60 28.88
C ASN A 122 -30.61 -5.96 29.44
N ILE A 123 -30.88 -4.70 29.09
CA ILE A 123 -32.11 -4.00 29.51
C ILE A 123 -33.34 -4.74 28.98
N MET A 124 -33.37 -5.12 27.71
CA MET A 124 -34.49 -5.90 27.14
C MET A 124 -34.66 -7.24 27.85
N THR A 125 -33.56 -7.97 28.10
CA THR A 125 -33.60 -9.29 28.74
C THR A 125 -34.14 -9.23 30.17
N ASP A 126 -33.75 -8.21 30.94
CA ASP A 126 -34.25 -8.00 32.29
C ASP A 126 -35.72 -7.56 32.30
N THR A 127 -36.13 -6.75 31.33
CA THR A 127 -37.54 -6.34 31.15
C THR A 127 -38.41 -7.56 30.83
N PHE A 128 -37.96 -8.44 29.93
CA PHE A 128 -38.65 -9.70 29.62
C PHE A 128 -38.74 -10.65 30.83
N ARG A 129 -37.73 -10.69 31.69
CA ARG A 129 -37.78 -11.48 32.95
C ARG A 129 -38.78 -10.92 33.95
N GLN A 130 -38.90 -9.60 34.06
CA GLN A 130 -39.86 -8.97 34.98
C GLN A 130 -41.30 -9.19 34.52
N ILE A 131 -41.57 -9.09 33.21
CA ILE A 131 -42.90 -9.36 32.65
C ILE A 131 -43.34 -10.82 32.89
N LYS A 132 -42.41 -11.78 32.88
CA LYS A 132 -42.73 -13.21 33.06
C LYS A 132 -42.98 -13.64 34.52
N LYS A 133 -42.75 -12.74 35.49
CA LYS A 133 -42.97 -12.98 36.94
C LYS A 133 -44.23 -12.29 37.48
N THR A 134 -44.96 -11.57 36.63
CA THR A 134 -46.27 -10.95 36.94
C THR A 134 -47.35 -11.78 36.28
#